data_AF-A0A0G8EJA1-F1
#
_entry.id   AF-A0A0G8EJA1-F1
#
_cell.length_a   1.000
_cell.length_b   1.000
_cell.length_c   1.000
_cell.angle_alpha   90.00
_cell.angle_beta   90.00
_cell.angle_gamma   90.00
#
_symmetry.space_group_name_H-M   'P 1'
#
loop_
_entity.id
_entity.type
_entity.pdbx_description
1 polymer ?
#
loop_
_entity_poly.entity_id
_entity_poly.type
_entity_poly.pdbx_seq_one_letter_code
_entity_poly.pdbx_strand_id
1 'polypeptide(L)'
;MGVCDGILMLSKNLEFITVHRKDSLSDNLAEWFVKATYEEYMEKVNGGIDVTIPVEDIVPIGGGGTYSREQFEKAQELVQQGKYQKLNREQEIEYVRKNIGVIELADKYVKCVNNINNTRTGLHLSTETNGQVILVTVWYIPVTTSEGPARLTNFTIDGATYDQGFPHNLKIQPSGYSILLHRVENSPVSIMVNTDKGATTETIPAQESSDGLGKRWLEREGGWNGIWTRRGNTNIFEALWQKHSLPDVKAVLTINRVGNNIQIARQQSTDGNNCDYVGTIAADGVTVSGTYNCDRGEKDMKWTATISND
;
A
#
# COMPACT_ATOMS: atom_id res chain seq x y z
N MET A 1 8.12 21.14 17.03
CA MET A 1 8.68 20.30 15.95
C MET A 1 7.59 20.15 14.91
N GLY A 2 7.92 20.36 13.65
CA GLY A 2 6.99 20.10 12.56
C GLY A 2 6.57 18.64 12.55
N VAL A 3 5.36 18.37 12.05
CA VAL A 3 4.76 17.04 11.83
C VAL A 3 5.75 16.05 11.19
N CYS A 4 6.62 16.54 10.30
CA CYS A 4 7.62 15.75 9.59
C CYS A 4 8.90 15.47 10.37
N ASP A 5 9.21 16.26 11.39
CA ASP A 5 10.45 16.11 12.16
C ASP A 5 10.42 14.83 13.01
N GLY A 6 9.23 14.26 13.25
CA GLY A 6 9.09 12.93 13.84
C GLY A 6 9.75 11.81 13.01
N ILE A 7 9.95 12.03 11.71
CA ILE A 7 10.69 11.08 10.85
C ILE A 7 12.18 11.09 11.20
N LEU A 8 12.72 12.23 11.65
CA LEU A 8 14.14 12.38 11.97
C LEU A 8 14.54 11.60 13.23
N MET A 9 13.59 11.37 14.15
CA MET A 9 13.80 10.53 15.34
C MET A 9 14.14 9.07 15.01
N LEU A 10 13.89 8.62 13.78
CA LEU A 10 14.18 7.26 13.33
C LEU A 10 15.61 7.11 12.80
N SER A 11 16.29 8.24 12.58
CA SER A 11 17.68 8.25 12.13
C SER A 11 18.60 8.22 13.33
N LYS A 12 19.43 7.18 13.43
CA LYS A 12 20.51 7.12 14.41
C LYS A 12 21.46 8.32 14.33
N ASN A 13 21.56 8.93 13.15
CA ASN A 13 22.43 10.08 12.92
C ASN A 13 21.77 11.40 13.33
N LEU A 14 20.45 11.48 13.43
CA LEU A 14 19.75 12.74 13.77
C LEU A 14 18.95 12.64 15.07
N GLU A 15 18.93 11.48 15.74
CA GLU A 15 18.21 11.31 17.00
C GLU A 15 18.66 12.32 18.06
N PHE A 16 19.95 12.66 18.10
CA PHE A 16 20.52 13.54 19.13
C PHE A 16 20.00 14.98 19.07
N ILE A 17 19.70 15.52 17.87
CA ILE A 17 19.11 16.85 17.75
C ILE A 17 17.60 16.84 18.03
N THR A 18 16.92 15.72 17.79
CA THR A 18 15.46 15.63 17.97
C THR A 18 15.00 15.56 19.43
N VAL A 19 15.91 15.38 20.39
CA VAL A 19 15.57 15.31 21.84
C VAL A 19 14.99 16.63 22.37
N HIS A 20 15.31 17.76 21.75
CA HIS A 20 15.06 19.10 22.25
C HIS A 20 13.64 19.65 21.94
N ARG A 21 12.88 18.98 21.06
CA ARG A 21 11.45 19.23 20.78
C ARG A 21 11.06 20.69 20.42
N LYS A 22 11.98 21.48 19.87
CA LYS A 22 11.73 22.85 19.37
C LYS A 22 10.93 22.88 18.06
N ASP A 23 10.50 24.08 17.66
CA ASP A 23 9.57 24.31 16.55
C ASP A 23 10.13 23.93 15.17
N SER A 24 11.44 24.08 14.95
CA SER A 24 12.11 23.72 13.69
C SER A 24 13.36 22.85 13.90
N LEU A 25 13.83 22.19 12.83
CA LEU A 25 15.11 21.49 12.81
C LEU A 25 16.27 22.42 13.18
N SER A 26 16.24 23.66 12.70
CA SER A 26 17.28 24.67 13.01
C SER A 26 17.33 24.99 14.50
N ASP A 27 16.16 25.14 15.15
CA ASP A 27 16.10 25.44 16.58
C ASP A 27 16.59 24.24 17.42
N ASN A 28 16.27 23.01 16.98
CA ASN A 28 16.75 21.78 17.62
C ASN A 28 18.27 21.62 17.51
N LEU A 29 18.82 21.84 16.31
CA LEU A 29 20.26 21.81 16.07
C LEU A 29 20.97 22.89 16.89
N ALA A 30 20.43 24.12 16.92
CA ALA A 30 20.93 25.22 17.74
C ALA A 30 20.95 24.89 19.23
N GLU A 31 19.87 24.31 19.77
CA GLU A 31 19.83 23.95 21.17
C GLU A 31 20.85 22.86 21.53
N TRP A 32 20.98 21.82 20.70
CA TRP A 32 22.01 20.81 20.91
C TRP A 32 23.41 21.42 20.83
N PHE A 33 23.68 22.26 19.82
CA PHE A 33 25.00 22.85 19.60
C PHE A 33 25.45 23.71 20.76
N VAL A 34 24.53 24.45 21.39
CA VAL A 34 24.79 25.26 22.60
C VAL A 34 25.15 24.39 23.81
N LYS A 35 24.66 23.16 23.88
CA LYS A 35 24.87 22.24 25.00
C LYS A 35 26.04 21.27 24.79
N ALA A 36 26.41 21.03 23.54
CA ALA A 36 27.47 20.09 23.17
C ALA A 36 28.84 20.59 23.63
N THR A 37 29.70 19.66 24.02
CA THR A 37 31.14 19.89 24.15
C THR A 37 31.82 19.87 22.78
N TYR A 38 33.04 20.41 22.69
CA TYR A 38 33.81 20.33 21.44
C TYR A 38 34.09 18.88 21.03
N GLU A 39 34.30 18.00 22.02
CA GLU A 39 34.54 16.58 21.81
C GLU A 39 33.30 15.88 21.23
N GLU A 40 32.11 16.14 21.77
CA GLU A 40 30.84 15.63 21.22
C GLU A 40 30.57 16.15 19.81
N TYR A 41 30.87 17.44 19.56
CA TYR A 41 30.80 18.01 18.21
C TYR A 41 31.71 17.27 17.24
N MET A 42 32.98 17.08 17.60
CA MET A 42 33.95 16.38 16.76
C MET A 42 33.60 14.91 16.57
N GLU A 43 32.98 14.24 17.55
CA GLU A 43 32.46 12.89 17.39
C GLU A 43 31.44 12.81 16.25
N LYS A 44 30.48 13.74 16.18
CA LYS A 44 29.47 13.77 15.11
C LYS A 44 30.07 14.09 13.75
N VAL A 45 30.95 15.10 13.70
CA VAL A 45 31.68 15.48 12.48
C VAL A 45 32.51 14.32 11.94
N ASN A 46 33.26 13.63 12.80
CA ASN A 46 34.07 12.47 12.40
C ASN A 46 33.21 11.27 11.98
N GLY A 47 31.96 11.19 12.48
CA GLY A 47 30.93 10.27 12.02
C GLY A 47 30.30 10.63 10.67
N GLY A 48 30.77 11.71 10.01
CA GLY A 48 30.26 12.18 8.73
C GLY A 48 28.99 13.02 8.83
N ILE A 49 28.59 13.43 10.04
CA ILE A 49 27.40 14.25 10.28
C ILE A 49 27.82 15.72 10.26
N ASP A 50 27.23 16.48 9.36
CA ASP A 50 27.33 17.93 9.31
C ASP A 50 26.47 18.53 10.44
N VAL A 51 27.14 19.03 11.46
CA VAL A 51 26.52 19.68 12.63
C VAL A 51 26.84 21.17 12.69
N THR A 52 27.33 21.73 11.59
CA THR A 52 27.76 23.13 11.53
C THR A 52 26.54 24.04 11.41
N ILE A 53 26.39 24.93 12.39
CA ILE A 53 25.35 25.98 12.37
C ILE A 53 25.91 27.22 11.69
N PRO A 54 25.26 27.74 10.65
CA PRO A 54 25.65 29.01 10.05
C PRO A 54 25.41 30.15 11.05
N VAL A 55 26.50 30.71 11.54
CA VAL A 55 26.52 31.93 12.37
C VAL A 55 27.15 33.06 11.57
N GLU A 56 26.65 34.27 11.78
CA GLU A 56 27.20 35.47 11.13
C GLU A 56 28.72 35.54 11.39
N ASP A 57 29.49 35.88 10.35
CA ASP A 57 30.93 36.12 10.37
C ASP A 57 31.89 34.91 10.57
N ILE A 58 31.41 33.67 10.70
CA ILE A 58 32.32 32.51 10.87
C ILE A 58 32.30 31.56 9.66
N VAL A 59 31.14 31.05 9.26
CA VAL A 59 31.03 30.05 8.18
C VAL A 59 29.79 30.30 7.30
N PRO A 60 29.95 30.43 5.98
CA PRO A 60 28.81 30.50 5.06
C PRO A 60 28.07 29.14 4.98
N ILE A 61 26.75 29.19 4.76
CA ILE A 61 25.91 27.99 4.64
C ILE A 61 26.45 27.04 3.56
N GLY A 62 26.52 25.74 3.88
CA GLY A 62 26.88 24.69 2.93
C GLY A 62 28.39 24.49 2.77
N GLY A 63 29.23 25.19 3.54
CA GLY A 63 30.69 25.07 3.46
C GLY A 63 31.25 23.70 3.89
N GLY A 64 30.45 22.85 4.55
CA GLY A 64 30.86 21.50 4.98
C GLY A 64 32.14 21.48 5.83
N GLY A 65 32.45 22.59 6.49
CA GLY A 65 33.68 22.78 7.25
C GLY A 65 33.55 22.36 8.70
N THR A 66 34.66 21.92 9.28
CA THR A 66 34.81 21.63 10.72
C THR A 66 35.24 22.89 11.46
N TYR A 67 34.62 23.22 12.58
CA TYR A 67 35.12 24.26 13.47
C TYR A 67 36.41 23.81 14.17
N SER A 68 37.41 24.68 14.21
CA SER A 68 38.43 24.60 15.26
C SER A 68 37.79 24.85 16.63
N ARG A 69 38.45 24.46 17.73
CA ARG A 69 37.89 24.65 19.09
C ARG A 69 37.51 26.10 19.38
N GLU A 70 38.39 27.05 19.03
CA GLU A 70 38.13 28.49 19.19
C GLU A 70 36.93 28.97 18.36
N GLN A 71 36.79 28.47 17.12
CA GLN A 71 35.62 28.77 16.29
C GLN A 71 34.33 28.16 16.83
N PHE A 72 34.39 26.96 17.40
CA PHE A 72 33.26 26.29 18.01
C PHE A 72 32.75 27.06 19.23
N GLU A 73 33.64 27.45 20.14
CA GLU A 73 33.30 28.24 21.33
C GLU A 73 32.67 29.59 20.94
N LYS A 74 33.29 30.30 19.99
CA LYS A 74 32.73 31.55 19.46
C LYS A 74 31.37 31.36 18.80
N ALA A 75 31.19 30.27 18.05
CA ALA A 75 29.90 29.94 17.43
C ALA A 75 28.85 29.64 18.50
N GLN A 76 29.19 28.92 19.57
CA GLN A 76 28.26 28.65 20.68
C GLN A 76 27.76 29.96 21.32
N GLU A 77 28.65 30.92 21.57
CA GLU A 77 28.27 32.24 22.10
C GLU A 77 27.29 32.98 21.16
N LEU A 78 27.55 32.95 19.84
CA LEU A 78 26.66 33.57 18.86
C LEU A 78 25.29 32.88 18.80
N VAL A 79 25.25 31.55 18.83
CA VAL A 79 23.99 30.79 18.86
C VAL A 79 23.21 31.08 20.16
N GLN A 80 23.88 31.16 21.31
CA GLN A 80 23.26 31.55 22.59
C GLN A 80 22.66 32.97 22.54
N GLN A 81 23.28 33.88 21.79
CA GLN A 81 22.76 35.23 21.53
C GLN A 81 21.62 35.25 20.48
N GLY A 82 21.26 34.11 19.89
CA GLY A 82 20.28 34.01 18.81
C GLY A 82 20.80 34.48 17.45
N LYS A 83 22.11 34.66 17.30
CA LYS A 83 22.76 35.13 16.06
C LYS A 83 23.18 33.95 15.17
N TYR A 84 22.19 33.24 14.68
CA TYR A 84 22.39 32.16 13.71
C TYR A 84 21.34 32.21 12.62
N GLN A 85 21.70 31.71 11.44
CA GLN A 85 20.79 31.67 10.31
C GLN A 85 19.93 30.42 10.40
N LYS A 86 18.60 30.59 10.44
CA LYS A 86 17.68 29.47 10.29
C LYS A 86 17.78 28.91 8.88
N LEU A 87 17.81 27.59 8.77
CA LEU A 87 17.77 26.90 7.49
C LEU A 87 16.44 27.23 6.82
N ASN A 88 16.52 27.65 5.56
CA ASN A 88 15.34 27.69 4.71
C ASN A 88 14.94 26.25 4.35
N ARG A 89 13.81 26.12 3.65
CA ARG A 89 13.25 24.81 3.35
C ARG A 89 14.18 23.93 2.50
N GLU A 90 14.81 24.47 1.48
CA GLU A 90 15.72 23.71 0.61
C GLU A 90 16.96 23.25 1.38
N GLN A 91 17.50 24.13 2.23
CA GLN A 91 18.64 23.84 3.09
C GLN A 91 18.33 22.78 4.14
N GLU A 92 17.12 22.79 4.72
CA GLU A 92 16.65 21.76 5.65
C GLU A 92 16.57 20.39 4.97
N ILE A 93 16.01 20.33 3.75
CA ILE A 93 15.95 19.10 2.96
C ILE A 93 17.34 18.56 2.63
N GLU A 94 18.25 19.44 2.19
CA GLU A 94 19.62 19.07 1.87
C GLU A 94 20.37 18.58 3.12
N TYR A 95 20.21 19.27 4.24
CA TYR A 95 20.76 18.88 5.53
C TYR A 95 20.28 17.47 5.92
N VAL A 96 18.98 17.21 5.82
CA VAL A 96 18.43 15.89 6.15
C VAL A 96 18.98 14.83 5.20
N ARG A 97 18.99 15.07 3.89
CA ARG A 97 19.54 14.12 2.91
C ARG A 97 20.99 13.76 3.17
N LYS A 98 21.81 14.77 3.53
CA LYS A 98 23.23 14.59 3.82
C LYS A 98 23.46 13.77 5.08
N ASN A 99 22.65 14.00 6.11
CA ASN A 99 22.93 13.50 7.46
C ASN A 99 22.13 12.27 7.89
N ILE A 100 20.96 12.00 7.30
CA ILE A 100 20.04 10.97 7.80
C ILE A 100 20.55 9.54 7.62
N GLY A 101 21.55 9.33 6.74
CA GLY A 101 22.23 8.05 6.50
C GLY A 101 21.43 7.00 5.74
N VAL A 102 20.10 7.16 5.65
CA VAL A 102 19.18 6.23 4.96
C VAL A 102 18.36 7.01 3.93
N ILE A 103 18.62 6.78 2.65
CA ILE A 103 17.98 7.49 1.52
C ILE A 103 16.45 7.43 1.62
N GLU A 104 15.89 6.27 1.95
CA GLU A 104 14.43 6.09 2.08
C GLU A 104 13.80 6.97 3.16
N LEU A 105 14.49 7.18 4.29
CA LEU A 105 14.01 8.08 5.33
C LEU A 105 14.10 9.54 4.87
N ALA A 106 15.14 9.91 4.12
CA ALA A 106 15.27 11.23 3.53
C ALA A 106 14.10 11.53 2.60
N ASP A 107 13.76 10.59 1.71
CA ASP A 107 12.65 10.75 0.77
C ASP A 107 11.30 10.82 1.46
N LYS A 108 11.09 10.03 2.53
CA LYS A 108 9.88 10.13 3.38
C LYS A 108 9.78 11.51 4.04
N TYR A 109 10.89 12.01 4.60
CA TYR A 109 10.95 13.35 5.16
C TYR A 109 10.60 14.38 4.08
N VAL A 110 11.33 14.41 2.96
CA VAL A 110 11.11 15.34 1.84
C VAL A 110 9.67 15.33 1.34
N LYS A 111 9.08 14.14 1.16
CA LYS A 111 7.67 14.00 0.78
C LYS A 111 6.75 14.61 1.82
N CYS A 112 6.99 14.36 3.11
CA CYS A 112 6.20 14.95 4.19
C CYS A 112 6.28 16.48 4.15
N VAL A 113 7.50 17.02 4.11
CA VAL A 113 7.69 18.48 4.18
C VAL A 113 7.22 19.20 2.92
N ASN A 114 7.30 18.60 1.74
CA ASN A 114 6.76 19.22 0.51
C ASN A 114 5.24 19.16 0.41
N ASN A 115 4.58 18.35 1.24
CA ASN A 115 3.14 18.11 1.18
C ASN A 115 2.42 18.64 2.43
N ILE A 116 2.95 19.66 3.12
CA ILE A 116 2.43 20.19 4.40
C ILE A 116 0.94 20.54 4.36
N ASN A 117 0.43 21.04 3.24
CA ASN A 117 -1.00 21.36 3.09
C ASN A 117 -1.90 20.09 3.06
N ASN A 118 -1.31 18.91 2.88
CA ASN A 118 -2.00 17.61 2.78
C ASN A 118 -1.55 16.57 3.81
N THR A 119 -0.45 16.78 4.54
CA THR A 119 -0.07 15.90 5.66
C THR A 119 -1.03 16.12 6.81
N ARG A 120 -2.12 15.35 6.77
CA ARG A 120 -2.99 15.15 7.92
C ARG A 120 -2.12 14.55 9.03
N THR A 121 -2.27 15.04 10.26
CA THR A 121 -1.74 14.33 11.44
C THR A 121 -2.63 13.13 11.74
N GLY A 122 -2.12 12.16 12.48
CA GLY A 122 -2.86 11.00 12.95
C GLY A 122 -2.41 9.68 12.30
N LEU A 123 -3.35 8.74 12.23
CA LEU A 123 -3.11 7.40 11.70
C LEU A 123 -3.30 7.38 10.18
N HIS A 124 -2.35 6.79 9.47
CA HIS A 124 -2.35 6.67 8.03
C HIS A 124 -2.19 5.22 7.61
N LEU A 125 -2.77 4.92 6.46
CA LEU A 125 -2.71 3.64 5.79
C LEU A 125 -2.47 3.90 4.30
N SER A 126 -1.56 3.16 3.70
CA SER A 126 -1.39 3.11 2.25
C SER A 126 -1.30 1.68 1.78
N THR A 127 -1.68 1.49 0.52
CA THR A 127 -1.59 0.20 -0.14
C THR A 127 -0.93 0.36 -1.50
N GLU A 128 -0.08 -0.59 -1.85
CA GLU A 128 0.52 -0.73 -3.17
C GLU A 128 0.21 -2.13 -3.68
N THR A 129 -0.30 -2.23 -4.91
CA THR A 129 -0.77 -3.48 -5.49
C THR A 129 0.13 -3.91 -6.64
N ASN A 130 0.48 -5.21 -6.66
CA ASN A 130 1.14 -5.86 -7.78
C ASN A 130 0.45 -7.20 -8.05
N GLY A 131 -0.63 -7.13 -8.84
CA GLY A 131 -1.53 -8.25 -9.06
C GLY A 131 -2.17 -8.72 -7.75
N GLN A 132 -1.88 -9.98 -7.37
CA GLN A 132 -2.42 -10.60 -6.15
C GLN A 132 -1.69 -10.18 -4.87
N VAL A 133 -0.52 -9.55 -4.98
CA VAL A 133 0.26 -9.13 -3.82
C VAL A 133 -0.07 -7.68 -3.49
N ILE A 134 -0.35 -7.43 -2.22
CA ILE A 134 -0.69 -6.11 -1.70
C ILE A 134 0.29 -5.79 -0.59
N LEU A 135 1.10 -4.75 -0.78
CA LEU A 135 1.92 -4.17 0.28
C LEU A 135 1.08 -3.15 1.04
N VAL A 136 0.82 -3.43 2.32
CA VAL A 136 0.09 -2.52 3.21
C VAL A 136 1.09 -1.86 4.13
N THR A 137 1.07 -0.53 4.22
CA THR A 137 1.91 0.22 5.14
C THR A 137 1.05 1.10 6.03
N VAL A 138 1.20 0.95 7.35
CA VAL A 138 0.55 1.80 8.35
C VAL A 138 1.60 2.66 9.04
N TRP A 139 1.35 3.95 9.19
CA TRP A 139 2.22 4.85 9.95
C TRP A 139 1.40 5.85 10.73
N TYR A 140 2.01 6.44 11.75
CA TYR A 140 1.36 7.41 12.61
C TYR A 140 2.21 8.67 12.69
N ILE A 141 1.57 9.81 12.45
CA ILE A 141 2.21 11.11 12.61
C ILE A 141 1.56 11.82 13.80
N PRO A 142 2.30 12.07 14.89
CA PRO A 142 1.72 12.63 16.11
C PRO A 142 1.20 14.05 15.87
N VAL A 143 0.11 14.42 16.56
CA VAL A 143 -0.45 15.77 16.49
C VAL A 143 0.46 16.77 17.21
N THR A 144 1.14 16.30 18.26
CA THR A 144 2.04 17.11 19.08
C THR A 144 3.33 16.35 19.41
N THR A 145 4.39 17.06 19.77
CA THR A 145 5.70 16.45 20.08
C THR A 145 5.73 15.65 21.39
N SER A 146 4.74 15.83 22.26
CA SER A 146 4.58 15.07 23.50
C SER A 146 3.77 13.80 23.32
N GLU A 147 3.10 13.65 22.18
CA GLU A 147 2.29 12.49 21.88
C GLU A 147 3.16 11.28 21.52
N GLY A 148 2.95 10.17 22.22
CA GLY A 148 3.58 8.89 21.91
C GLY A 148 3.01 8.23 20.65
N PRO A 149 3.67 7.18 20.14
CA PRO A 149 3.18 6.44 18.96
C PRO A 149 1.83 5.79 19.24
N ALA A 150 0.97 5.72 18.22
CA ALA A 150 -0.28 4.98 18.28
C ALA A 150 -0.01 3.48 18.54
N ARG A 151 -0.83 2.86 19.37
CA ARG A 151 -0.78 1.43 19.67
C ARG A 151 -1.91 0.73 18.96
N LEU A 152 -1.58 -0.28 18.18
CA LEU A 152 -2.55 -1.14 17.52
C LEU A 152 -3.42 -1.83 18.56
N THR A 153 -4.74 -1.65 18.43
CA THR A 153 -5.74 -2.34 19.26
C THR A 153 -6.26 -3.59 18.55
N ASN A 154 -6.63 -3.47 17.28
CA ASN A 154 -6.94 -4.59 16.40
C ASN A 154 -6.82 -4.18 14.92
N PHE A 155 -6.87 -5.17 14.04
CA PHE A 155 -7.03 -4.94 12.61
C PHE A 155 -7.89 -6.04 12.00
N THR A 156 -8.56 -5.74 10.89
CA THR A 156 -9.33 -6.71 10.12
C THR A 156 -8.96 -6.62 8.65
N ILE A 157 -8.85 -7.77 8.00
CA ILE A 157 -8.56 -7.91 6.58
C ILE A 157 -9.61 -8.83 5.98
N ASP A 158 -10.36 -8.31 5.03
CA ASP A 158 -11.35 -9.06 4.26
C ASP A 158 -10.92 -9.13 2.79
N GLY A 159 -11.15 -10.27 2.14
CA GLY A 159 -10.75 -10.51 0.74
C GLY A 159 -9.25 -10.80 0.51
N ALA A 160 -8.43 -10.94 1.55
CA ALA A 160 -7.01 -11.29 1.43
C ALA A 160 -6.51 -12.15 2.62
N THR A 161 -5.46 -12.93 2.40
CA THR A 161 -4.69 -13.66 3.41
C THR A 161 -3.35 -12.98 3.66
N TYR A 162 -2.67 -13.38 4.74
CA TYR A 162 -1.33 -12.89 5.09
C TYR A 162 -0.57 -13.96 5.89
N ASP A 163 0.75 -14.03 5.70
CA ASP A 163 1.59 -14.93 6.48
C ASP A 163 1.91 -14.34 7.87
N GLN A 164 2.20 -13.05 7.90
CA GLN A 164 2.48 -12.29 9.12
C GLN A 164 1.64 -11.03 9.14
N GLY A 165 0.70 -10.98 10.08
CA GLY A 165 -0.12 -9.80 10.34
C GLY A 165 0.64 -8.78 11.18
N PHE A 166 -0.06 -7.72 11.58
CA PHE A 166 0.51 -6.77 12.53
C PHE A 166 0.70 -7.44 13.91
N PRO A 167 1.87 -7.29 14.57
CA PRO A 167 2.08 -7.83 15.90
C PRO A 167 1.08 -7.28 16.92
N HIS A 168 0.68 -8.11 17.88
CA HIS A 168 -0.09 -7.63 19.03
C HIS A 168 0.65 -6.50 19.75
N ASN A 169 -0.08 -5.44 20.11
CA ASN A 169 0.46 -4.25 20.77
C ASN A 169 1.54 -3.50 19.95
N LEU A 170 1.54 -3.63 18.62
CA LEU A 170 2.42 -2.86 17.73
C LEU A 170 2.32 -1.36 18.05
N LYS A 171 3.48 -0.74 18.33
CA LYS A 171 3.61 0.72 18.38
C LYS A 171 3.91 1.22 16.97
N ILE A 172 2.92 1.87 16.36
CA ILE A 172 3.00 2.38 14.99
C ILE A 172 3.87 3.63 15.01
N GLN A 173 5.05 3.52 14.42
CA GLN A 173 6.03 4.59 14.34
C GLN A 173 5.79 5.47 13.11
N PRO A 174 6.36 6.69 13.06
CA PRO A 174 6.38 7.49 11.84
C PRO A 174 7.09 6.81 10.66
N SER A 175 7.98 5.84 10.90
CA SER A 175 8.64 5.06 9.84
C SER A 175 7.65 4.21 9.04
N GLY A 176 6.52 3.93 9.67
CA GLY A 176 5.56 2.92 9.27
C GLY A 176 5.96 1.50 9.68
N TYR A 177 4.99 0.61 9.56
CA TYR A 177 5.12 -0.83 9.63
C TYR A 177 4.38 -1.42 8.43
N SER A 178 4.98 -2.39 7.77
CA SER A 178 4.41 -2.97 6.55
C SER A 178 4.14 -4.46 6.71
N ILE A 179 3.07 -4.92 6.05
CA ILE A 179 2.74 -6.33 5.90
C ILE A 179 2.43 -6.62 4.43
N LEU A 180 2.65 -7.87 4.03
CA LEU A 180 2.27 -8.36 2.72
C LEU A 180 0.97 -9.14 2.84
N LEU A 181 0.01 -8.81 1.98
CA LEU A 181 -1.22 -9.56 1.81
C LEU A 181 -1.22 -10.26 0.45
N HIS A 182 -1.87 -11.41 0.41
CA HIS A 182 -2.19 -12.16 -0.79
C HIS A 182 -3.70 -12.10 -0.97
N ARG A 183 -4.16 -11.40 -1.99
CA ARG A 183 -5.59 -11.31 -2.30
C ARG A 183 -6.16 -12.72 -2.51
N VAL A 184 -7.33 -12.97 -1.93
CA VAL A 184 -8.08 -14.20 -2.15
C VAL A 184 -8.82 -14.05 -3.47
N GLU A 185 -8.30 -14.72 -4.49
CA GLU A 185 -8.76 -14.57 -5.87
C GLU A 185 -8.66 -13.09 -6.30
N ASN A 186 -9.55 -12.59 -7.15
CA ASN A 186 -9.57 -11.16 -7.50
C ASN A 186 -10.62 -10.36 -6.70
N SER A 187 -11.01 -10.84 -5.51
CA SER A 187 -12.02 -10.20 -4.66
C SER A 187 -11.60 -8.80 -4.22
N PRO A 188 -12.52 -7.85 -3.96
CA PRO A 188 -12.13 -6.58 -3.33
C PRO A 188 -11.51 -6.86 -1.96
N VAL A 189 -10.56 -6.01 -1.54
CA VAL A 189 -9.88 -6.14 -0.25
C VAL A 189 -10.24 -4.96 0.63
N SER A 190 -10.68 -5.23 1.85
CA SER A 190 -10.96 -4.21 2.86
C SER A 190 -10.00 -4.37 4.03
N ILE A 191 -9.31 -3.30 4.38
CA ILE A 191 -8.32 -3.26 5.46
C ILE A 191 -8.78 -2.20 6.45
N MET A 192 -9.01 -2.59 7.70
CA MET A 192 -9.29 -1.67 8.79
C MET A 192 -8.24 -1.83 9.87
N VAL A 193 -7.64 -0.72 10.29
CA VAL A 193 -6.65 -0.67 11.36
C VAL A 193 -7.17 0.24 12.47
N ASN A 194 -7.33 -0.32 13.67
CA ASN A 194 -7.77 0.39 14.85
C ASN A 194 -6.62 0.57 15.84
N THR A 195 -6.53 1.75 16.43
CA THR A 195 -5.52 2.11 17.42
C THR A 195 -6.16 2.83 18.60
N ASP A 196 -5.38 3.07 19.65
CA ASP A 196 -5.75 3.96 20.75
C ASP A 196 -5.82 5.45 20.35
N LYS A 197 -5.38 5.80 19.12
CA LYS A 197 -5.36 7.16 18.56
C LYS A 197 -6.30 7.34 17.37
N GLY A 198 -7.22 6.40 17.14
CA GLY A 198 -8.20 6.43 16.06
C GLY A 198 -8.13 5.21 15.15
N ALA A 199 -8.88 5.28 14.06
CA ALA A 199 -9.02 4.19 13.09
C ALA A 199 -8.81 4.71 11.67
N THR A 200 -8.34 3.84 10.79
CA THR A 200 -8.22 4.11 9.36
C THR A 200 -8.66 2.88 8.57
N THR A 201 -9.18 3.11 7.37
CA THR A 201 -9.66 2.06 6.47
C THR A 201 -9.20 2.32 5.05
N GLU A 202 -8.89 1.27 4.32
CA GLU A 202 -8.59 1.29 2.89
C GLU A 202 -9.39 0.18 2.21
N THR A 203 -10.00 0.49 1.07
CA THR A 203 -10.64 -0.50 0.20
C THR A 203 -9.94 -0.54 -1.14
N ILE A 204 -9.43 -1.70 -1.49
CA ILE A 204 -8.81 -1.96 -2.78
C ILE A 204 -9.86 -2.65 -3.65
N PRO A 205 -10.18 -2.11 -4.85
CA PRO A 205 -11.19 -2.70 -5.71
C PRO A 205 -10.82 -4.12 -6.12
N ALA A 206 -11.83 -4.87 -6.55
CA ALA A 206 -11.63 -6.16 -7.22
C ALA A 206 -10.73 -5.97 -8.44
N GLN A 207 -9.86 -6.94 -8.70
CA GLN A 207 -9.08 -6.93 -9.93
C GLN A 207 -9.96 -7.51 -11.05
N GLU A 208 -10.07 -6.82 -12.19
CA GLU A 208 -10.77 -7.40 -13.34
C GLU A 208 -10.02 -8.64 -13.82
N SER A 209 -10.75 -9.74 -14.04
CA SER A 209 -10.15 -11.00 -14.45
C SER A 209 -9.53 -10.86 -15.85
N SER A 210 -8.22 -11.10 -15.97
CA SER A 210 -7.51 -11.05 -17.25
C SER A 210 -7.79 -12.26 -18.14
N ASP A 211 -8.53 -13.27 -17.66
CA ASP A 211 -8.86 -14.48 -18.44
C ASP A 211 -9.94 -14.27 -19.51
N GLY A 212 -10.59 -13.10 -19.51
CA GLY A 212 -11.61 -12.72 -20.48
C GLY A 212 -12.82 -13.66 -20.50
N LEU A 213 -13.12 -14.35 -19.39
CA LEU A 213 -14.35 -15.13 -19.24
C LEU A 213 -15.57 -14.27 -18.89
N GLY A 214 -15.40 -12.96 -18.68
CA GLY A 214 -16.47 -12.06 -18.26
C GLY A 214 -17.06 -12.41 -16.89
N LYS A 215 -18.25 -11.88 -16.57
CA LYS A 215 -19.01 -12.14 -15.33
C LYS A 215 -20.29 -12.94 -15.58
N ARG A 216 -20.82 -12.91 -16.81
CA ARG A 216 -22.06 -13.57 -17.16
C ARG A 216 -22.03 -14.10 -18.59
N TRP A 217 -22.63 -15.28 -18.79
CA TRP A 217 -22.83 -15.88 -20.11
C TRP A 217 -24.32 -16.07 -20.35
N LEU A 218 -24.77 -15.66 -21.54
CA LEU A 218 -26.13 -15.92 -22.02
C LEU A 218 -26.05 -17.02 -23.07
N GLU A 219 -26.51 -18.22 -22.72
CA GLU A 219 -26.33 -19.44 -23.51
C GLU A 219 -27.64 -19.94 -24.15
N ARG A 220 -27.52 -20.67 -25.26
CA ARG A 220 -28.62 -21.35 -25.95
C ARG A 220 -28.20 -22.74 -26.46
N GLU A 221 -28.95 -23.77 -26.08
CA GLU A 221 -28.82 -25.16 -26.52
C GLU A 221 -30.20 -25.82 -26.67
N GLY A 222 -30.47 -26.59 -27.72
CA GLY A 222 -31.66 -27.48 -27.78
C GLY A 222 -33.02 -26.85 -27.42
N GLY A 223 -33.19 -25.53 -27.62
CA GLY A 223 -34.38 -24.76 -27.20
C GLY A 223 -34.43 -24.31 -25.74
N TRP A 224 -33.38 -24.57 -24.96
CA TRP A 224 -33.12 -23.99 -23.64
C TRP A 224 -32.42 -22.63 -23.77
N ASN A 225 -32.64 -21.76 -22.79
CA ASN A 225 -31.86 -20.54 -22.60
C ASN A 225 -31.14 -20.63 -21.25
N GLY A 226 -29.81 -20.57 -21.29
CA GLY A 226 -28.94 -20.59 -20.13
C GLY A 226 -28.53 -19.19 -19.68
N ILE A 227 -28.47 -18.99 -18.36
CA ILE A 227 -27.79 -17.85 -17.73
C ILE A 227 -26.72 -18.43 -16.81
N TRP A 228 -25.46 -18.15 -17.10
CA TRP A 228 -24.34 -18.60 -16.27
C TRP A 228 -23.69 -17.40 -15.61
N THR A 229 -23.72 -17.36 -14.29
CA THR A 229 -23.19 -16.26 -13.49
C THR A 229 -21.90 -16.70 -12.83
N ARG A 230 -20.82 -15.97 -13.08
CA ARG A 230 -19.50 -16.28 -12.54
C ARG A 230 -19.49 -16.10 -11.02
N ARG A 231 -18.89 -17.05 -10.31
CA ARG A 231 -18.59 -16.90 -8.88
C ARG A 231 -17.32 -16.06 -8.74
N GLY A 232 -17.48 -14.78 -8.41
CA GLY A 232 -16.36 -13.84 -8.31
C GLY A 232 -15.59 -13.77 -9.62
N ASN A 233 -14.27 -13.98 -9.56
CA ASN A 233 -13.38 -14.04 -10.73
C ASN A 233 -12.72 -15.42 -10.86
N THR A 234 -13.44 -16.48 -10.49
CA THR A 234 -13.00 -17.88 -10.64
C THR A 234 -13.35 -18.42 -12.03
N ASN A 235 -12.89 -19.61 -12.40
CA ASN A 235 -13.45 -20.30 -13.56
C ASN A 235 -14.79 -21.01 -13.28
N ILE A 236 -15.42 -20.76 -12.13
CA ILE A 236 -16.64 -21.44 -11.68
C ILE A 236 -17.86 -20.55 -11.92
N PHE A 237 -18.92 -21.12 -12.50
CA PHE A 237 -20.17 -20.43 -12.76
C PHE A 237 -21.36 -21.19 -12.18
N GLU A 238 -22.32 -20.45 -11.65
CA GLU A 238 -23.66 -20.95 -11.36
C GLU A 238 -24.50 -20.85 -12.61
N ALA A 239 -25.08 -21.96 -13.06
CA ALA A 239 -25.86 -21.99 -14.27
C ALA A 239 -27.34 -22.27 -14.00
N LEU A 240 -28.20 -21.59 -14.74
CA LEU A 240 -29.65 -21.77 -14.77
C LEU A 240 -30.10 -21.90 -16.23
N TRP A 241 -30.73 -23.01 -16.59
CA TRP A 241 -31.37 -23.20 -17.90
C TRP A 241 -32.88 -23.20 -17.75
N GLN A 242 -33.54 -22.50 -18.68
CA GLN A 242 -34.99 -22.39 -18.73
C GLN A 242 -35.51 -22.78 -20.11
N LYS A 243 -36.59 -23.57 -20.15
CA LYS A 243 -37.29 -23.96 -21.37
C LYS A 243 -38.78 -23.98 -21.11
N HIS A 244 -39.55 -23.46 -22.06
CA HIS A 244 -41.00 -23.37 -21.91
C HIS A 244 -41.62 -24.74 -21.59
N SER A 245 -42.50 -24.76 -20.58
CA SER A 245 -43.23 -25.95 -20.12
C SER A 245 -42.37 -27.06 -19.52
N LEU A 246 -41.08 -26.83 -19.25
CA LEU A 246 -40.21 -27.76 -18.52
C LEU A 246 -39.70 -27.12 -17.22
N PRO A 247 -39.40 -27.91 -16.18
CA PRO A 247 -38.74 -27.40 -14.98
C PRO A 247 -37.38 -26.78 -15.30
N ASP A 248 -37.03 -25.72 -14.57
CA ASP A 248 -35.69 -25.12 -14.63
C ASP A 248 -34.61 -26.12 -14.19
N VAL A 249 -33.46 -26.07 -14.86
CA VAL A 249 -32.29 -26.89 -14.52
C VAL A 249 -31.20 -25.98 -13.95
N LYS A 250 -30.57 -26.40 -12.85
CA LYS A 250 -29.43 -25.70 -12.25
C LYS A 250 -28.21 -26.62 -12.21
N ALA A 251 -27.01 -26.06 -12.38
CA ALA A 251 -25.77 -26.81 -12.26
C ALA A 251 -24.59 -25.87 -11.93
N VAL A 252 -23.44 -26.46 -11.61
CA VAL A 252 -22.18 -25.74 -11.45
C VAL A 252 -21.31 -26.01 -12.68
N LEU A 253 -20.76 -24.97 -13.27
CA LEU A 253 -19.86 -25.05 -14.41
C LEU A 253 -18.43 -24.74 -13.98
N THR A 254 -17.45 -25.44 -14.54
CA THR A 254 -16.03 -25.07 -14.50
C THR A 254 -15.55 -24.80 -15.93
N ILE A 255 -15.18 -23.56 -16.25
CA ILE A 255 -14.81 -23.10 -17.60
C ILE A 255 -13.29 -22.91 -17.71
N ASN A 256 -12.62 -23.80 -18.43
CA ASN A 256 -11.20 -23.67 -18.74
C ASN A 256 -11.01 -23.04 -20.13
N ARG A 257 -10.12 -22.05 -20.25
CA ARG A 257 -9.80 -21.36 -21.50
C ARG A 257 -8.33 -21.46 -21.84
N VAL A 258 -8.03 -21.79 -23.09
CA VAL A 258 -6.67 -21.73 -23.66
C VAL A 258 -6.75 -21.03 -25.01
N GLY A 259 -6.23 -19.80 -25.07
CA GLY A 259 -6.40 -18.93 -26.25
C GLY A 259 -7.89 -18.65 -26.49
N ASN A 260 -8.40 -19.00 -27.67
CA ASN A 260 -9.82 -18.86 -27.99
C ASN A 260 -10.62 -20.14 -27.74
N ASN A 261 -9.98 -21.24 -27.33
CA ASN A 261 -10.67 -22.50 -27.08
C ASN A 261 -11.12 -22.58 -25.63
N ILE A 262 -12.32 -23.14 -25.42
CA ILE A 262 -12.91 -23.35 -24.11
C ILE A 262 -13.32 -24.80 -23.91
N GLN A 263 -13.22 -25.26 -22.68
CA GLN A 263 -13.74 -26.52 -22.18
C GLN A 263 -14.56 -26.24 -20.94
N ILE A 264 -15.78 -26.76 -20.87
CA ILE A 264 -16.68 -26.54 -19.74
C ILE A 264 -17.15 -27.88 -19.20
N ALA A 265 -16.90 -28.11 -17.92
CA ALA A 265 -17.50 -29.24 -17.21
C ALA A 265 -18.76 -28.76 -16.48
N ARG A 266 -19.93 -29.26 -16.89
CA ARG A 266 -21.21 -29.08 -16.18
C ARG A 266 -21.43 -30.21 -15.21
N GLN A 267 -21.45 -29.89 -13.93
CA GLN A 267 -21.53 -30.86 -12.84
C GLN A 267 -22.66 -30.52 -11.87
N GLN A 268 -23.09 -31.51 -11.09
CA GLN A 268 -24.13 -31.34 -10.07
C GLN A 268 -25.46 -30.83 -10.65
N SER A 269 -25.80 -31.26 -11.87
CA SER A 269 -27.04 -30.83 -12.52
C SER A 269 -28.28 -31.35 -11.77
N THR A 270 -29.27 -30.49 -11.53
CA THR A 270 -30.49 -30.85 -10.77
C THR A 270 -31.37 -31.89 -11.47
N ASP A 271 -31.23 -32.05 -12.79
CA ASP A 271 -31.88 -33.09 -13.58
C ASP A 271 -31.09 -34.42 -13.59
N GLY A 272 -29.92 -34.44 -12.95
CA GLY A 272 -29.00 -35.58 -12.93
C GLY A 272 -28.28 -35.83 -14.26
N ASN A 273 -28.25 -34.88 -15.19
CA ASN A 273 -27.54 -35.00 -16.47
C ASN A 273 -26.32 -34.08 -16.49
N ASN A 274 -25.11 -34.63 -16.28
CA ASN A 274 -23.88 -33.85 -16.42
C ASN A 274 -23.46 -33.79 -17.89
N CYS A 275 -22.72 -32.75 -18.26
CA CYS A 275 -22.29 -32.56 -19.65
C CYS A 275 -20.90 -31.92 -19.73
N ASP A 276 -20.20 -32.24 -20.80
CA ASP A 276 -18.95 -31.59 -21.19
C ASP A 276 -19.17 -30.77 -22.46
N TYR A 277 -18.81 -29.50 -22.41
CA TYR A 277 -18.88 -28.59 -23.54
C TYR A 277 -17.48 -28.30 -24.06
N VAL A 278 -17.37 -28.16 -25.37
CA VAL A 278 -16.23 -27.58 -26.05
C VAL A 278 -16.71 -26.43 -26.92
N GLY A 279 -15.89 -25.40 -27.09
CA GLY A 279 -16.25 -24.27 -27.93
C GLY A 279 -15.09 -23.36 -28.25
N THR A 280 -15.38 -22.34 -29.04
CA THR A 280 -14.42 -21.33 -29.47
C THR A 280 -15.03 -19.93 -29.33
N ILE A 281 -14.26 -19.02 -28.75
CA ILE A 281 -14.57 -17.58 -28.68
C ILE A 281 -14.24 -16.95 -30.04
N ALA A 282 -15.19 -16.25 -30.62
CA ALA A 282 -15.06 -15.57 -31.91
C ALA A 282 -14.11 -14.36 -31.83
N ALA A 283 -13.81 -13.77 -32.98
CA ALA A 283 -12.89 -12.63 -33.07
C ALA A 283 -13.39 -11.36 -32.36
N ASP A 284 -14.70 -11.28 -32.09
CA ASP A 284 -15.31 -10.19 -31.30
C ASP A 284 -15.01 -10.31 -29.79
N GLY A 285 -14.39 -11.41 -29.36
CA GLY A 285 -14.01 -11.66 -27.96
C GLY A 285 -15.17 -11.97 -27.02
N VAL A 286 -16.42 -11.98 -27.51
CA VAL A 286 -17.62 -12.12 -26.67
C VAL A 286 -18.60 -13.18 -27.15
N THR A 287 -18.58 -13.54 -28.43
CA THR A 287 -19.45 -14.60 -28.96
C THR A 287 -18.76 -15.95 -28.86
N VAL A 288 -19.49 -16.95 -28.39
CA VAL A 288 -18.99 -18.32 -28.20
C VAL A 288 -19.89 -19.30 -28.93
N SER A 289 -19.30 -20.29 -29.59
CA SER A 289 -20.06 -21.39 -30.21
C SER A 289 -19.31 -22.70 -30.08
N GLY A 290 -20.04 -23.82 -30.08
CA GLY A 290 -19.41 -25.13 -29.93
C GLY A 290 -20.37 -26.30 -29.92
N THR A 291 -19.90 -27.42 -29.37
CA THR A 291 -20.68 -28.64 -29.15
C THR A 291 -20.60 -29.10 -27.71
N TYR A 292 -21.57 -29.92 -27.30
CA TYR A 292 -21.59 -30.53 -25.98
C TYR A 292 -22.05 -31.98 -26.03
N ASN A 293 -21.62 -32.73 -25.02
CA ASN A 293 -21.95 -34.14 -24.83
C ASN A 293 -22.42 -34.33 -23.39
N CYS A 294 -23.57 -34.99 -23.20
CA CYS A 294 -24.13 -35.26 -21.88
C CYS A 294 -24.12 -36.75 -21.57
N ASP A 295 -24.24 -37.10 -20.28
CA ASP A 295 -24.42 -38.48 -19.83
C ASP A 295 -25.61 -39.17 -20.52
N ARG A 296 -26.67 -38.39 -20.79
CA ARG A 296 -27.87 -38.79 -21.54
C ARG A 296 -28.17 -37.80 -22.65
N GLY A 297 -28.53 -38.33 -23.83
CA GLY A 297 -28.95 -37.55 -24.99
C GLY A 297 -28.16 -37.89 -26.24
N GLU A 298 -28.38 -37.11 -27.30
CA GLU A 298 -27.58 -37.18 -28.52
C GLU A 298 -26.16 -36.63 -28.26
N LYS A 299 -25.19 -37.10 -29.04
CA LYS A 299 -23.82 -36.62 -28.99
C LYS A 299 -23.62 -35.41 -29.89
N ASP A 300 -22.64 -34.59 -29.55
CA ASP A 300 -22.16 -33.43 -30.33
C ASP A 300 -23.27 -32.42 -30.67
N MET A 301 -24.17 -32.20 -29.72
CA MET A 301 -25.23 -31.20 -29.84
C MET A 301 -24.63 -29.79 -29.86
N LYS A 302 -25.22 -28.88 -30.63
CA LYS A 302 -24.72 -27.50 -30.79
C LYS A 302 -25.21 -26.57 -29.69
N TRP A 303 -24.34 -25.63 -29.31
CA TRP A 303 -24.68 -24.54 -28.39
C TRP A 303 -23.98 -23.24 -28.79
N THR A 304 -24.50 -22.11 -28.29
CA THR A 304 -23.91 -20.78 -28.46
C THR A 304 -24.06 -19.96 -27.19
N ALA A 305 -23.13 -19.04 -26.92
CA ALA A 305 -23.28 -18.08 -25.82
C ALA A 305 -22.71 -16.69 -26.15
N THR A 306 -23.08 -15.70 -25.34
CA THR A 306 -22.46 -14.36 -25.33
C THR A 306 -21.93 -14.03 -23.94
N ILE A 307 -20.68 -13.58 -23.87
CA ILE A 307 -19.98 -13.16 -22.65
C ILE A 307 -20.29 -11.69 -22.37
N SER A 308 -20.64 -11.35 -21.13
CA SER A 308 -20.81 -9.98 -20.66
C SER A 308 -20.14 -9.74 -19.30
N ASN A 309 -19.86 -8.47 -19.00
CA ASN A 309 -19.33 -8.01 -17.71
C ASN A 309 -20.41 -7.40 -16.79
N ASP A 310 -21.66 -7.45 -17.23
CA ASP A 310 -22.84 -6.95 -16.52
C ASP A 310 -23.36 -7.95 -15.47
#